data_AF-A0A521TZK8-F1
#
_entry.id   AF-A0A521TZK8-F1
#
_cell.length_a   1.000
_cell.length_b   1.000
_cell.length_c   1.000
_cell.angle_alpha   90.00
_cell.angle_beta   90.00
_cell.angle_gamma   90.00
#
_symmetry.space_group_name_H-M   'P 1'
#
loop_
_entity.id
_entity.type
_entity.pdbx_description
1 polymer ?
#
loop_
_entity_poly.entity_id
_entity_poly.type
_entity_poly.pdbx_seq_one_letter_code
_entity_poly.pdbx_strand_id
1 'polypeptide(L)'
;MVLSIAQLPFRRRAPLEMLRLDGDRDAPDDDYTGFGHSRVEALTLAGRDGSVVVRDALVLALHCTDPCEALPDDIELEFVLDEVAPELSVSVMLSTFLDVWLPRLRGDERAIVLALCNPHGATLPRPAGVDPATPLYYATGDVESWFHHGVRLAAESWHIAR
;
A
#
# COMPACT_ATOMS: atom_id res chain seq x y z
N MET A 1 -24.50 -7.46 -7.97
CA MET A 1 -24.25 -6.01 -7.75
C MET A 1 -22.84 -5.74 -8.25
N VAL A 2 -22.63 -4.77 -9.13
CA VAL A 2 -21.28 -4.43 -9.60
C VAL A 2 -20.81 -3.24 -8.78
N LEU A 3 -19.80 -3.44 -7.93
CA LEU A 3 -19.14 -2.35 -7.23
C LEU A 3 -18.22 -1.64 -8.20
N SER A 4 -18.37 -0.32 -8.35
CA SER A 4 -17.36 0.48 -9.03
C SER A 4 -16.13 0.67 -8.14
N ILE A 5 -14.97 0.95 -8.74
CA ILE A 5 -13.71 1.20 -8.01
C ILE A 5 -13.88 2.29 -6.94
N ALA A 6 -14.67 3.33 -7.25
CA ALA A 6 -14.96 4.44 -6.33
C ALA A 6 -15.85 4.05 -5.14
N GLN A 7 -16.46 2.86 -5.16
CA GLN A 7 -17.31 2.33 -4.10
C GLN A 7 -16.60 1.28 -3.23
N LEU A 8 -15.35 0.93 -3.56
CA LEU A 8 -14.54 0.06 -2.70
C LEU A 8 -14.45 0.67 -1.29
N PRO A 9 -14.55 -0.14 -0.21
CA PRO A 9 -14.53 0.37 1.16
C PRO A 9 -13.11 0.72 1.62
N PHE A 10 -12.36 1.47 0.81
CA PHE A 10 -10.99 1.89 1.09
C PHE A 10 -10.96 3.04 2.09
N ARG A 11 -11.19 2.72 3.37
CA ARG A 11 -11.40 3.68 4.45
C ARG A 11 -10.10 4.10 5.13
N ARG A 12 -10.14 5.28 5.75
CA ARG A 12 -9.07 5.72 6.65
C ARG A 12 -9.07 4.85 7.91
N ARG A 13 -7.89 4.35 8.30
CA ARG A 13 -7.70 3.54 9.51
C ARG A 13 -6.57 4.11 10.37
N ALA A 14 -6.52 3.74 11.66
CA ALA A 14 -5.38 4.07 12.50
C ALA A 14 -4.12 3.37 11.93
N PRO A 15 -2.94 4.00 11.87
CA PRO A 15 -1.76 3.40 11.25
C PRO A 15 -1.39 2.02 11.82
N LEU A 16 -1.50 1.85 13.14
CA LEU A 16 -1.17 0.58 13.80
C LEU A 16 -2.18 -0.51 13.45
N GLU A 17 -3.47 -0.20 13.48
CA GLU A 17 -4.54 -1.12 13.09
C GLU A 17 -4.43 -1.51 11.60
N MET A 18 -4.21 -0.52 10.74
CA MET A 18 -4.09 -0.71 9.29
C MET A 18 -2.94 -1.63 8.91
N LEU A 19 -1.81 -1.52 9.61
CA LEU A 19 -0.58 -2.27 9.34
C LEU A 19 -0.46 -3.52 10.22
N ARG A 20 -1.51 -3.90 10.95
CA ARG A 20 -1.55 -5.04 11.88
C ARG A 20 -0.42 -5.03 12.93
N LEU A 21 -0.20 -3.85 13.52
CA LEU A 21 0.82 -3.57 14.55
C LEU A 21 0.19 -3.39 15.95
N ASP A 22 -1.09 -3.71 16.11
CA ASP A 22 -1.84 -3.65 17.36
C ASP A 22 -1.62 -4.90 18.23
N GLY A 23 -0.35 -5.19 18.56
CA GLY A 23 0.02 -6.31 19.42
C GLY A 23 1.53 -6.57 19.44
N ASP A 24 1.99 -7.27 20.48
CA ASP A 24 3.35 -7.83 20.50
C ASP A 24 3.37 -9.04 19.56
N ARG A 25 3.99 -8.87 18.38
CA ARG A 25 4.22 -9.96 17.43
C ARG A 25 5.72 -10.09 17.17
N ASP A 26 6.18 -11.34 17.15
CA ASP A 26 7.59 -11.68 16.90
C ASP A 26 7.90 -11.81 15.39
N ALA A 27 6.88 -11.86 14.54
CA ALA A 27 6.98 -12.01 13.09
C ALA A 27 5.87 -11.23 12.35
N PRO A 28 6.04 -10.94 11.04
CA PRO A 28 4.97 -10.44 10.18
C PRO A 28 3.76 -11.39 10.14
N ASP A 29 2.60 -10.84 9.79
CA ASP A 29 1.34 -11.59 9.63
C ASP A 29 1.08 -11.74 8.14
N ASP A 30 1.49 -12.89 7.58
CA ASP A 30 1.44 -13.17 6.14
C ASP A 30 0.00 -13.40 5.65
N ASP A 31 -0.94 -13.71 6.55
CA ASP A 31 -2.36 -13.93 6.25
C ASP A 31 -3.19 -12.64 6.32
N TYR A 32 -2.58 -11.50 6.65
CA TYR A 32 -3.29 -10.24 6.78
C TYR A 32 -3.64 -9.64 5.41
N THR A 33 -4.91 -9.76 5.03
CA THR A 33 -5.49 -9.21 3.78
C THR A 33 -6.13 -7.83 3.94
N GLY A 34 -5.93 -7.18 5.09
CA GLY A 34 -6.56 -5.90 5.37
C GLY A 34 -5.98 -4.76 4.54
N PHE A 35 -6.86 -3.93 4.00
CA PHE A 35 -6.49 -2.75 3.19
C PHE A 35 -7.00 -1.46 3.82
N GLY A 36 -6.47 -0.33 3.35
CA GLY A 36 -6.93 1.00 3.74
C GLY A 36 -5.86 2.06 3.54
N HIS A 37 -6.13 3.25 4.06
CA HIS A 37 -5.15 4.33 4.02
C HIS A 37 -5.00 5.03 5.37
N SER A 38 -3.83 5.63 5.58
CA SER A 38 -3.61 6.48 6.74
C SER A 38 -2.56 7.53 6.49
N ARG A 39 -2.62 8.61 7.26
CA ARG A 39 -1.53 9.59 7.32
C ARG A 39 -0.60 9.21 8.46
N VAL A 40 0.69 9.16 8.17
CA VAL A 40 1.73 8.82 9.13
C VAL A 40 2.74 9.96 9.18
N GLU A 41 2.92 10.54 10.37
CA GLU A 41 3.80 11.70 10.57
C GLU A 41 5.25 11.39 10.25
N ALA A 42 5.71 10.19 10.63
CA ALA A 42 7.03 9.68 10.29
C ALA A 42 7.01 8.15 10.23
N LEU A 43 7.64 7.59 9.20
CA LEU A 43 7.90 6.16 9.08
C LEU A 43 9.28 5.91 8.48
N THR A 44 9.85 4.76 8.80
CA THR A 44 11.12 4.31 8.22
C THR A 44 10.86 3.30 7.12
N LEU A 45 11.28 3.60 5.89
CA LEU A 45 11.39 2.62 4.83
C LEU A 45 12.77 1.96 4.92
N ALA A 46 12.82 0.67 5.18
CA ALA A 46 14.05 -0.10 5.26
C ALA A 46 14.15 -1.06 4.08
N GLY A 47 15.26 -1.02 3.37
CA GLY A 47 15.62 -1.97 2.32
C GLY A 47 17.06 -2.46 2.49
N ARG A 48 17.50 -3.35 1.60
CA ARG A 48 18.90 -3.82 1.57
C ARG A 48 19.89 -2.69 1.32
N ASP A 49 19.50 -1.69 0.53
CA ASP A 49 20.34 -0.55 0.16
C ASP A 49 20.40 0.54 1.25
N GLY A 50 19.67 0.36 2.36
CA GLY A 50 19.66 1.28 3.49
C GLY A 50 18.25 1.61 3.96
N SER A 51 18.15 2.69 4.73
CA SER A 51 16.86 3.16 5.25
C SER A 51 16.66 4.64 5.00
N VAL A 52 15.41 5.04 4.77
CA VAL A 52 14.99 6.43 4.63
C VAL A 52 13.82 6.72 5.55
N VAL A 53 13.89 7.84 6.25
CA VAL A 53 12.77 8.35 7.04
C VAL A 53 11.89 9.21 6.14
N VAL A 54 10.64 8.82 5.99
CA VAL A 54 9.61 9.56 5.25
C VAL A 54 8.70 10.24 6.26
N ARG A 55 8.45 11.54 6.05
CA ARG A 55 7.60 12.36 6.92
C ARG A 55 6.33 12.79 6.18
N ASP A 56 5.26 12.99 6.95
CA ASP A 56 3.95 13.41 6.44
C ASP A 56 3.48 12.54 5.27
N ALA A 57 3.56 11.21 5.44
CA ALA A 57 3.27 10.25 4.38
C ALA A 57 1.79 9.89 4.36
N LEU A 58 1.21 9.83 3.15
CA LEU A 58 0.01 9.04 2.89
C LEU A 58 0.44 7.60 2.62
N VAL A 59 0.12 6.70 3.54
CA VAL A 59 0.39 5.26 3.40
C VAL A 59 -0.86 4.58 2.90
N LEU A 60 -0.72 3.81 1.81
CA LEU A 60 -1.75 2.96 1.23
C LEU A 60 -1.39 1.50 1.51
N ALA A 61 -2.16 0.83 2.37
CA ALA A 61 -2.04 -0.61 2.59
C ALA A 61 -2.91 -1.33 1.56
N LEU A 62 -2.28 -2.13 0.72
CA LEU A 62 -2.88 -2.75 -0.47
C LEU A 62 -2.43 -4.21 -0.55
N HIS A 63 -3.32 -5.07 -1.01
CA HIS A 63 -3.07 -6.49 -1.21
C HIS A 63 -3.04 -6.79 -2.71
N CYS A 64 -2.00 -7.50 -3.17
CA CYS A 64 -1.94 -8.03 -4.53
C CYS A 64 -2.70 -9.35 -4.59
N THR A 65 -3.29 -9.69 -5.73
CA THR A 65 -3.85 -11.04 -5.93
C THR A 65 -2.73 -12.08 -5.81
N ASP A 66 -2.98 -13.23 -5.17
CA ASP A 66 -2.06 -14.38 -5.20
C ASP A 66 -2.85 -15.68 -5.46
N PRO A 67 -2.62 -16.38 -6.59
CA PRO A 67 -1.63 -16.10 -7.63
C PRO A 67 -2.04 -14.97 -8.57
N CYS A 68 -1.09 -14.09 -8.92
CA CYS A 68 -1.25 -13.07 -9.96
C CYS A 68 -0.31 -13.34 -11.15
N GLU A 69 -0.74 -12.96 -12.35
CA GLU A 69 0.16 -12.85 -13.51
C GLU A 69 1.16 -11.72 -13.27
N ALA A 70 2.45 -11.96 -13.49
CA ALA A 70 3.47 -10.94 -13.34
C ALA A 70 3.34 -9.90 -14.46
N LEU A 71 2.76 -8.75 -14.13
CA LEU A 71 2.69 -7.59 -15.02
C LEU A 71 3.95 -6.72 -14.84
N PRO A 72 4.70 -6.40 -15.91
CA PRO A 72 5.95 -5.65 -15.77
C PRO A 72 5.77 -4.21 -15.24
N ASP A 73 4.63 -3.59 -15.52
CA ASP A 73 4.35 -2.17 -15.34
C ASP A 73 3.07 -1.86 -14.55
N ASP A 74 2.40 -2.88 -14.02
CA ASP A 74 1.21 -2.73 -13.17
C ASP A 74 1.11 -3.89 -12.17
N ILE A 75 0.12 -3.83 -11.28
CA ILE A 75 -0.15 -4.84 -10.27
C ILE A 75 -1.66 -5.07 -10.21
N GLU A 76 -2.11 -6.33 -10.22
CA GLU A 76 -3.50 -6.63 -9.87
C GLU A 76 -3.66 -6.65 -8.35
N LEU A 77 -4.56 -5.81 -7.86
CA LEU A 77 -4.93 -5.75 -6.46
C LEU A 77 -6.16 -6.61 -6.20
N GLU A 78 -6.21 -7.24 -5.03
CA GLU A 78 -7.40 -7.92 -4.53
C GLU A 78 -7.96 -7.23 -3.28
N PHE A 79 -9.28 -7.02 -3.27
CA PHE A 79 -10.01 -6.49 -2.12
C PHE A 79 -10.99 -7.55 -1.60
N VAL A 80 -10.71 -8.12 -0.43
CA VAL A 80 -11.60 -9.05 0.26
C VAL A 80 -12.69 -8.26 1.00
N LEU A 81 -13.95 -8.44 0.62
CA LEU A 81 -15.11 -7.64 1.04
C LEU A 81 -16.06 -8.42 1.95
N ASP A 82 -15.53 -9.08 2.97
CA ASP A 82 -16.32 -9.90 3.90
C ASP A 82 -17.44 -9.12 4.62
N GLU A 83 -17.28 -7.79 4.78
CA GLU A 83 -18.33 -6.93 5.34
C GLU A 83 -19.54 -6.74 4.40
N VAL A 84 -19.37 -6.98 3.10
CA VAL A 84 -20.42 -6.87 2.09
C VAL A 84 -21.08 -8.23 1.86
N ALA A 85 -20.28 -9.26 1.64
CA ALA A 85 -20.72 -10.65 1.51
C ALA A 85 -19.53 -11.59 1.81
N PRO A 86 -19.77 -12.74 2.47
CA PRO A 86 -18.72 -13.73 2.71
C PRO A 86 -18.04 -14.14 1.41
N GLU A 87 -16.71 -14.23 1.41
CA GLU A 87 -15.90 -14.70 0.28
C GLU A 87 -16.02 -13.84 -1.00
N LEU A 88 -16.58 -12.63 -0.91
CA LEU A 88 -16.60 -11.70 -2.02
C LEU A 88 -15.23 -11.02 -2.14
N SER A 89 -14.51 -11.26 -3.23
CA SER A 89 -13.35 -10.45 -3.60
C SER A 89 -13.56 -9.69 -4.91
N VAL A 90 -12.87 -8.56 -5.04
CA VAL A 90 -12.86 -7.74 -6.26
C VAL A 90 -11.42 -7.45 -6.64
N SER A 91 -11.08 -7.75 -7.89
CA SER A 91 -9.76 -7.44 -8.45
C SER A 91 -9.78 -6.14 -9.25
N VAL A 92 -8.70 -5.36 -9.16
CA VAL A 92 -8.52 -4.10 -9.91
C VAL A 92 -7.05 -3.82 -10.17
N MET A 93 -6.73 -3.26 -11.33
CA MET A 93 -5.37 -2.78 -11.63
C MET A 93 -4.98 -1.63 -10.69
N LEU A 94 -3.78 -1.68 -10.12
CA LEU A 94 -3.24 -0.65 -9.23
C LEU A 94 -3.26 0.72 -9.92
N SER A 95 -2.85 0.82 -11.18
CA SER A 95 -2.91 2.06 -11.96
C SER A 95 -4.31 2.69 -11.94
N THR A 96 -5.34 1.90 -12.24
CA THR A 96 -6.74 2.35 -12.29
C THR A 96 -7.26 2.69 -10.90
N PHE A 97 -6.88 1.90 -9.89
CA PHE A 97 -7.21 2.19 -8.50
C PHE A 97 -6.63 3.55 -8.06
N LEU A 98 -5.35 3.81 -8.35
CA LEU A 98 -4.68 5.06 -7.98
C LEU A 98 -5.27 6.27 -8.70
N ASP A 99 -5.60 6.16 -9.99
CA ASP A 99 -6.25 7.24 -10.75
C ASP A 99 -7.61 7.64 -10.15
N VAL A 100 -8.34 6.67 -9.61
CA VAL A 100 -9.62 6.93 -8.93
C VAL A 100 -9.39 7.44 -7.51
N TRP A 101 -8.58 6.76 -6.71
CA TRP A 101 -8.52 7.02 -5.27
C TRP A 101 -7.59 8.16 -4.89
N LEU A 102 -6.44 8.33 -5.52
CA LEU A 102 -5.49 9.36 -5.11
C LEU A 102 -6.13 10.76 -5.08
N PRO A 103 -6.84 11.25 -6.12
CA PRO A 103 -7.49 12.56 -6.07
C PRO A 103 -8.49 12.75 -4.93
N ARG A 104 -9.04 11.65 -4.39
CA ARG A 104 -10.00 11.66 -3.27
C ARG A 104 -9.31 11.63 -1.90
N LEU A 105 -8.06 11.18 -1.85
CA LEU A 105 -7.29 11.00 -0.63
C LEU A 105 -6.29 12.14 -0.39
N ARG A 106 -5.84 12.82 -1.46
CA ARG A 106 -4.79 13.84 -1.37
C ARG A 106 -5.18 14.98 -0.45
N GLY A 107 -4.21 15.42 0.33
CA GLY A 107 -4.19 16.63 1.14
C GLY A 107 -2.81 17.27 1.06
N ASP A 108 -2.22 17.57 2.21
CA ASP A 108 -0.90 18.19 2.37
C ASP A 108 0.22 17.16 2.63
N GLU A 109 0.04 15.89 2.24
CA GLU A 109 1.08 14.87 2.35
C GLU A 109 2.33 15.25 1.53
N ARG A 110 3.50 14.96 2.10
CA ARG A 110 4.79 15.20 1.45
C ARG A 110 5.29 13.99 0.67
N ALA A 111 4.69 12.83 0.87
CA ALA A 111 5.02 11.59 0.19
C ALA A 111 3.82 10.65 0.17
N ILE A 112 3.80 9.74 -0.80
CA ILE A 112 2.88 8.61 -0.87
C ILE A 112 3.72 7.34 -0.71
N VAL A 113 3.26 6.37 0.07
CA VAL A 113 3.94 5.09 0.29
C VAL A 113 2.95 3.97 0.02
N LEU A 114 3.27 3.09 -0.92
CA LEU A 114 2.54 1.85 -1.15
C LEU A 114 3.12 0.76 -0.27
N ALA A 115 2.33 0.26 0.67
CA ALA A 115 2.62 -0.94 1.45
C ALA A 115 1.89 -2.11 0.78
N LEU A 116 2.62 -2.83 -0.09
CA LEU A 116 2.13 -3.94 -0.91
C LEU A 116 2.73 -5.25 -0.42
N CYS A 117 1.92 -6.29 -0.28
CA CYS A 117 2.42 -7.66 -0.20
C CYS A 117 2.61 -8.19 -1.63
N ASN A 118 3.81 -8.62 -1.98
CA ASN A 118 4.16 -9.23 -3.25
C ASN A 118 3.90 -8.39 -4.51
N PRO A 119 4.64 -7.30 -4.75
CA PRO A 119 4.54 -6.51 -5.98
C PRO A 119 5.12 -7.22 -7.22
N HIS A 120 5.53 -8.49 -7.12
CA HIS A 120 6.08 -9.31 -8.21
C HIS A 120 7.22 -8.67 -9.04
N GLY A 121 7.93 -7.70 -8.48
CA GLY A 121 8.99 -6.97 -9.18
C GLY A 121 8.50 -5.99 -10.25
N ALA A 122 7.21 -5.62 -10.23
CA ALA A 122 6.65 -4.63 -11.14
C ALA A 122 7.36 -3.27 -11.02
N THR A 123 7.62 -2.63 -12.15
CA THR A 123 8.15 -1.27 -12.20
C THR A 123 7.02 -0.29 -12.43
N LEU A 124 6.58 0.36 -11.36
CA LEU A 124 5.41 1.22 -11.42
C LEU A 124 5.71 2.57 -12.09
N PRO A 125 5.00 2.93 -13.17
CA PRO A 125 5.04 4.28 -13.71
C PRO A 125 4.41 5.26 -12.72
N ARG A 126 4.81 6.53 -12.80
CA ARG A 126 4.16 7.59 -12.02
C ARG A 126 2.68 7.74 -12.41
N PRO A 127 1.73 7.69 -11.46
CA PRO A 127 0.32 7.98 -11.74
C PRO A 127 0.12 9.43 -12.15
N ALA A 128 -0.75 9.68 -13.15
CA ALA A 128 -0.92 11.01 -13.73
C ALA A 128 -1.43 12.08 -12.74
N GLY A 129 -2.15 11.66 -11.69
CA GLY A 129 -2.70 12.55 -10.65
C GLY A 129 -1.71 12.92 -9.53
N VAL A 130 -0.47 12.42 -9.55
CA VAL A 130 0.53 12.68 -8.51
C VAL A 130 1.44 13.82 -8.93
N ASP A 131 1.53 14.85 -8.07
CA ASP A 131 2.44 15.98 -8.27
C ASP A 131 3.88 15.45 -8.50
N PRO A 132 4.57 15.86 -9.58
CA PRO A 132 5.99 15.56 -9.82
C PRO A 132 6.89 15.68 -8.59
N ALA A 133 6.61 16.66 -7.72
CA ALA A 133 7.37 16.93 -6.50
C ALA A 133 7.03 16.00 -5.32
N THR A 134 5.86 15.33 -5.33
CA THR A 134 5.51 14.33 -4.31
C THR A 134 6.12 12.98 -4.70
N PRO A 135 7.09 12.44 -3.94
CA PRO A 135 7.59 11.09 -4.16
C PRO A 135 6.49 10.06 -3.85
N LEU A 136 6.31 9.11 -4.77
CA LEU A 136 5.53 7.90 -4.55
C LEU A 136 6.49 6.74 -4.38
N TYR A 137 6.59 6.23 -3.16
CA TYR A 137 7.41 5.09 -2.81
C TYR A 137 6.66 3.78 -3.03
N TYR A 138 7.34 2.83 -3.66
CA TYR A 138 6.90 1.44 -3.78
C TYR A 138 8.10 0.52 -3.56
N ALA A 139 7.84 -0.73 -3.19
CA ALA A 139 8.89 -1.69 -2.91
C ALA A 139 9.03 -2.73 -4.04
N THR A 140 10.21 -3.35 -4.11
CA THR A 140 10.36 -4.69 -4.69
C THR A 140 10.28 -5.71 -3.57
N GLY A 141 9.56 -6.81 -3.80
CA GLY A 141 9.28 -7.84 -2.79
C GLY A 141 8.28 -7.39 -1.73
N ASP A 142 7.98 -8.28 -0.79
CA ASP A 142 6.96 -8.08 0.23
C ASP A 142 7.31 -6.91 1.17
N VAL A 143 6.30 -6.08 1.46
CA VAL A 143 6.41 -5.06 2.49
C VAL A 143 5.98 -5.63 3.83
N GLU A 144 6.94 -5.83 4.71
CA GLU A 144 6.71 -6.22 6.10
C GLU A 144 6.61 -4.98 7.00
N SER A 145 5.57 -4.90 7.82
CA SER A 145 5.42 -3.83 8.81
C SER A 145 6.01 -4.22 10.17
N TRP A 146 6.62 -3.26 10.86
CA TRP A 146 7.20 -3.45 12.19
C TRP A 146 6.94 -2.21 13.06
N PHE A 147 6.82 -2.42 14.37
CA PHE A 147 6.72 -1.33 15.35
C PHE A 147 7.86 -1.41 16.36
N HIS A 148 8.91 -0.61 16.16
CA HIS A 148 10.04 -0.51 17.09
C HIS A 148 10.56 0.92 17.07
N HIS A 149 10.20 1.70 18.09
CA HIS A 149 10.43 3.16 18.15
C HIS A 149 9.74 3.95 17.01
N GLY A 150 8.64 3.42 16.47
CA GLY A 150 7.87 4.02 15.37
C GLY A 150 7.48 2.99 14.31
N VAL A 151 6.74 3.44 13.30
CA VAL A 151 6.36 2.60 12.16
C VAL A 151 7.58 2.39 11.25
N ARG A 152 7.88 1.12 10.96
CA ARG A 152 8.90 0.71 9.99
C ARG A 152 8.27 -0.21 8.96
N LEU A 153 8.55 0.05 7.69
CA LEU A 153 8.18 -0.82 6.57
C LEU A 153 9.48 -1.37 5.96
N ALA A 154 9.66 -2.68 6.03
CA ALA A 154 10.82 -3.38 5.48
C ALA A 154 10.45 -4.04 4.15
N ALA A 155 11.35 -4.00 3.17
CA ALA A 155 11.21 -4.71 1.91
C ALA A 155 12.61 -5.04 1.34
N GLU A 156 12.70 -5.68 0.18
CA GLU A 156 14.01 -5.92 -0.46
C GLU A 156 14.67 -4.59 -0.86
N SER A 157 13.95 -3.76 -1.61
CA SER A 157 14.40 -2.44 -2.04
C SER A 157 13.23 -1.49 -2.19
N TRP A 158 13.48 -0.20 -1.94
CA TRP A 158 12.49 0.86 -2.11
C TRP A 158 12.82 1.71 -3.33
N HIS A 159 11.79 2.05 -4.10
CA HIS A 159 11.88 2.80 -5.33
C HIS A 159 10.94 4.01 -5.27
N ILE A 160 11.20 4.99 -6.12
CA ILE A 160 10.30 6.12 -6.35
C ILE A 160 9.78 5.98 -7.78
N ALA A 161 8.45 5.95 -7.94
CA ALA A 161 7.82 5.89 -9.25
C ALA A 161 8.21 7.11 -10.11
N ARG A 162 8.59 6.84 -11.36
CA ARG A 162 9.10 7.82 -12.31
C ARG A 162 8.10 8.14 -13.40
#